data_AF-G8SK99-F1
#
_entry.id   AF-G8SK99-F1
#
_cell.length_a   1.000
_cell.length_b   1.000
_cell.length_c   1.000
_cell.angle_alpha   90.00
_cell.angle_beta   90.00
_cell.angle_gamma   90.00
#
_symmetry.space_group_name_H-M   'P 1'
#
loop_
_entity.id
_entity.type
_entity.pdbx_description
1 polymer ?
#
loop_
_entity_poly.entity_id
_entity_poly.type
_entity_poly.pdbx_seq_one_letter_code
_entity_poly.pdbx_strand_id
1 'polypeptide(L)'
;MTILTEQAAEDFVAARALAPGRPGFVGVAVDLLLDPESAPSARRPLRHGFLDARSPRVAVVSGPPSPGIEIALRRMSDDLAAATRVTDQQGLTVLPFATDTVHPDSPAHAYGTATAGLRVGLEAGLDEDGPLGLRRRWVLAHTLAPVLAAAFANAPLTHGRPSGWRSVRQALRRDLPVLPGHAVAALPAPRVPGHVTEGFGARFAIDPRTSWAAAALDAPTVTGRSLRDRLRAGARLTESDLLRHLTAVRPPVAARGHLEIDAVDRQPGHGWRLPAAMITALLDDPRAAEEAYAATVHLAGEPPVVGAGRPRRAHRPGAGRRRAGLLPGRLRQLRPQRRRPRAARRPGRLHRRVRQSGPLPRRRPAGPHHRPGLNRPRLNGRF
;
A
#
# COMPACT_ATOMS: atom_id res chain seq x y z
N MET A 1 0.12 -36.65 2.53
CA MET A 1 0.25 -35.33 1.88
C MET A 1 -0.06 -35.53 0.41
N THR A 2 -1.13 -34.89 -0.10
CA THR A 2 -1.55 -35.02 -1.50
C THR A 2 -0.59 -34.22 -2.37
N ILE A 3 -0.03 -34.86 -3.39
CA ILE A 3 0.82 -34.19 -4.38
C ILE A 3 -0.11 -33.49 -5.37
N LEU A 4 0.13 -32.21 -5.59
CA LEU A 4 -0.75 -31.40 -6.45
C LEU A 4 -0.33 -31.50 -7.91
N THR A 5 -1.31 -31.64 -8.80
CA THR A 5 -1.17 -31.33 -10.23
C THR A 5 -1.21 -29.82 -10.43
N GLU A 6 -0.85 -29.33 -11.62
CA GLU A 6 -0.99 -27.91 -11.98
C GLU A 6 -2.44 -27.44 -11.82
N GLN A 7 -3.41 -28.20 -12.32
CA GLN A 7 -4.84 -27.88 -12.18
C GLN A 7 -5.28 -27.88 -10.70
N ALA A 8 -4.89 -28.89 -9.92
CA ALA A 8 -5.25 -28.94 -8.51
C ALA A 8 -4.64 -27.78 -7.72
N ALA A 9 -3.46 -27.30 -8.11
CA ALA A 9 -2.85 -26.11 -7.52
C ALA A 9 -3.61 -24.83 -7.90
N GLU A 10 -4.03 -24.69 -9.16
CA GLU A 10 -4.87 -23.57 -9.61
C GLU A 10 -6.19 -23.52 -8.84
N ASP A 11 -6.90 -24.65 -8.77
CA ASP A 11 -8.18 -24.76 -8.07
C ASP A 11 -8.02 -24.46 -6.57
N PHE A 12 -6.94 -24.96 -5.96
CA PHE A 12 -6.61 -24.71 -4.55
C PHE A 12 -6.43 -23.22 -4.25
N VAL A 13 -5.73 -22.51 -5.14
CA VAL A 13 -5.48 -21.06 -4.99
C VAL A 13 -6.75 -20.27 -5.28
N ALA A 14 -7.47 -20.58 -6.37
CA ALA A 14 -8.68 -19.89 -6.78
C ALA A 14 -9.78 -19.97 -5.70
N ALA A 15 -9.97 -21.14 -5.10
CA ALA A 15 -10.96 -21.36 -4.04
C ALA A 15 -10.73 -20.49 -2.78
N ARG A 16 -9.52 -19.98 -2.59
CA ARG A 16 -9.12 -19.15 -1.43
C ARG A 16 -8.82 -17.70 -1.80
N ALA A 17 -8.95 -17.33 -3.07
CA ALA A 17 -8.52 -16.04 -3.57
C ALA A 17 -9.38 -14.90 -2.99
N LEU A 18 -10.70 -14.94 -3.17
CA LEU A 18 -11.61 -13.85 -2.78
C LEU A 18 -12.89 -14.44 -2.18
N ALA A 19 -13.18 -14.07 -0.93
CA ALA A 19 -14.47 -14.32 -0.31
C ALA A 19 -15.45 -13.20 -0.70
N PRO A 20 -16.69 -13.52 -1.12
CA PRO A 20 -17.71 -12.52 -1.37
C PRO A 20 -17.96 -11.70 -0.11
N GLY A 21 -18.04 -10.37 -0.27
CA GLY A 21 -18.32 -9.47 0.85
C GLY A 21 -18.68 -8.09 0.34
N ARG A 22 -19.72 -7.49 0.91
CA ARG A 22 -20.05 -6.10 0.63
C ARG A 22 -18.99 -5.18 1.26
N PRO A 23 -18.56 -4.11 0.57
CA PRO A 23 -17.64 -3.14 1.15
C PRO A 23 -18.14 -2.60 2.50
N GLY A 24 -17.24 -2.53 3.48
CA GLY A 24 -17.58 -2.00 4.80
C GLY A 24 -16.49 -2.14 5.85
N PHE A 25 -15.59 -3.11 5.74
CA PHE A 25 -14.44 -3.28 6.62
C PHE A 25 -13.13 -2.96 5.90
N VAL A 26 -12.29 -2.22 6.62
CA VAL A 26 -10.96 -1.84 6.16
C VAL A 26 -9.93 -2.43 7.11
N GLY A 27 -9.01 -3.21 6.56
CA GLY A 27 -7.76 -3.61 7.20
C GLY A 27 -6.63 -2.69 6.74
N VAL A 28 -5.73 -2.34 7.65
CA VAL A 28 -4.53 -1.55 7.32
C VAL A 28 -3.33 -2.26 7.91
N ALA A 29 -2.22 -2.30 7.18
CA ALA A 29 -0.92 -2.66 7.72
C ALA A 29 0.17 -1.71 7.22
N VAL A 30 1.06 -1.28 8.12
CA VAL A 30 2.14 -0.35 7.83
C VAL A 30 3.47 -1.02 8.17
N ASP A 31 4.36 -1.04 7.19
CA ASP A 31 5.72 -1.52 7.38
C ASP A 31 6.61 -0.41 7.96
N LEU A 32 7.47 -0.77 8.90
CA LEU A 32 8.47 0.09 9.52
C LEU A 32 9.85 -0.44 9.15
N LEU A 33 10.59 0.34 8.36
CA LEU A 33 11.98 0.03 8.02
C LEU A 33 12.87 0.46 9.18
N LEU A 34 13.63 -0.47 9.75
CA LEU A 34 14.39 -0.27 10.98
C LEU A 34 15.89 -0.12 10.71
N ASP A 35 16.54 0.70 11.53
CA ASP A 35 17.99 0.84 11.63
C ASP A 35 18.42 0.99 13.11
N PRO A 36 19.23 0.08 13.68
CA PRO A 36 19.77 -1.14 13.07
C PRO A 36 18.70 -2.21 12.80
N GLU A 37 19.06 -3.26 12.05
CA GLU A 37 18.19 -4.40 11.72
C GLU A 37 17.90 -5.28 12.96
N SER A 38 16.89 -4.92 13.75
CA SER A 38 16.53 -5.64 14.98
C SER A 38 15.01 -5.72 15.21
N ALA A 39 14.25 -5.97 14.16
CA ALA A 39 12.80 -6.22 14.26
C ALA A 39 12.49 -7.37 15.24
N PRO A 40 11.34 -7.33 15.92
CA PRO A 40 10.99 -8.33 16.94
C PRO A 40 10.94 -9.74 16.34
N SER A 41 11.49 -10.72 17.05
CA SER A 41 11.48 -12.12 16.60
C SER A 41 10.14 -12.84 16.78
N ALA A 42 9.23 -12.26 17.58
CA ALA A 42 7.92 -12.82 17.87
C ALA A 42 6.82 -11.77 17.72
N ARG A 43 5.66 -12.22 17.23
CA ARG A 43 4.45 -11.41 17.12
C ARG A 43 4.00 -10.93 18.49
N ARG A 44 3.83 -9.62 18.64
CA ARG A 44 3.44 -8.95 19.87
C ARG A 44 2.05 -8.33 19.72
N PRO A 45 1.10 -8.59 20.64
CA PRO A 45 -0.19 -7.90 20.63
C PRO A 45 -0.03 -6.41 20.93
N LEU A 46 -0.79 -5.59 20.23
CA LEU A 46 -0.98 -4.16 20.48
C LEU A 46 -2.40 -3.93 21.00
N ARG A 47 -2.85 -2.66 21.06
CA ARG A 47 -4.17 -2.32 21.60
C ARG A 47 -5.29 -2.90 20.76
N HIS A 48 -5.14 -2.89 19.43
CA HIS A 48 -6.16 -3.41 18.50
C HIS A 48 -5.64 -4.54 17.63
N GLY A 49 -4.40 -4.42 17.17
CA GLY A 49 -3.76 -5.34 16.26
C GLY A 49 -2.48 -5.92 16.85
N PHE A 50 -1.46 -6.03 16.00
CA PHE A 50 -0.20 -6.69 16.36
C PHE A 50 0.99 -5.99 15.71
N LEU A 51 2.12 -6.05 16.40
CA LEU A 51 3.44 -5.76 15.87
C LEU A 51 4.11 -7.11 15.55
N ASP A 52 4.57 -7.28 14.32
CA ASP A 52 5.28 -8.47 13.85
C ASP A 52 6.54 -8.07 13.09
N ALA A 53 7.31 -9.04 12.62
CA ALA A 53 8.44 -8.80 11.72
C ALA A 53 8.33 -9.66 10.47
N ARG A 54 8.60 -9.03 9.33
CA ARG A 54 8.76 -9.73 8.05
C ARG A 54 10.23 -10.14 7.84
N SER A 55 11.14 -9.34 8.36
CA SER A 55 12.58 -9.57 8.38
C SER A 55 13.18 -8.81 9.56
N PRO A 56 14.45 -9.04 9.91
CA PRO A 56 15.15 -8.23 10.91
C PRO A 56 15.14 -6.72 10.60
N ARG A 57 14.99 -6.33 9.33
CA ARG A 57 14.95 -4.92 8.91
C ARG A 57 13.53 -4.34 8.79
N VAL A 58 12.50 -5.17 8.74
CA VAL A 58 11.12 -4.72 8.48
C VAL A 58 10.16 -5.24 9.53
N ALA A 59 9.79 -4.36 10.46
CA ALA A 59 8.66 -4.58 11.35
C ALA A 59 7.34 -4.24 10.64
N VAL A 60 6.25 -4.87 11.04
CA VAL A 60 4.93 -4.68 10.45
C VAL A 60 3.91 -4.44 11.56
N VAL A 61 3.25 -3.29 11.53
CA VAL A 61 2.09 -3.01 12.38
C VAL A 61 0.85 -3.35 11.58
N SER A 62 0.09 -4.36 12.02
CA SER A 62 -1.13 -4.82 11.33
C SER A 62 -2.33 -4.60 12.23
N GLY A 63 -3.31 -3.82 11.74
CA GLY A 63 -4.56 -3.55 12.44
C GLY A 63 -5.62 -4.60 12.13
N PRO A 64 -6.66 -4.73 12.98
CA PRO A 64 -7.77 -5.63 12.71
C PRO A 64 -8.67 -5.06 11.60
N PRO A 65 -9.44 -5.91 10.90
CA PRO A 65 -10.56 -5.46 10.08
C PRO A 65 -11.46 -4.54 10.90
N SER A 66 -11.71 -3.33 10.39
CA SER A 66 -12.40 -2.28 11.13
C SER A 66 -13.56 -1.73 10.30
N PRO A 67 -14.74 -1.51 10.91
CA PRO A 67 -15.91 -1.01 10.16
C PRO A 67 -15.66 0.44 9.73
N GLY A 68 -15.38 0.62 8.44
CA GLY A 68 -15.04 1.90 7.84
C GLY A 68 -13.61 2.37 8.10
N ILE A 69 -13.15 3.24 7.19
CA ILE A 69 -11.81 3.80 7.22
C ILE A 69 -11.53 4.63 8.48
N GLU A 70 -12.49 5.38 9.00
CA GLU A 70 -12.27 6.25 10.17
C GLU A 70 -11.85 5.46 11.42
N ILE A 71 -12.51 4.32 11.65
CA ILE A 71 -12.19 3.42 12.76
C ILE A 71 -10.85 2.74 12.51
N ALA A 72 -10.58 2.30 11.27
CA ALA A 72 -9.30 1.72 10.89
C ALA A 72 -8.13 2.70 11.14
N LEU A 73 -8.26 3.96 10.72
CA LEU A 73 -7.25 5.00 10.90
C LEU A 73 -7.00 5.28 12.38
N ARG A 74 -8.06 5.36 13.20
CA ARG A 74 -7.93 5.59 14.64
C ARG A 74 -7.19 4.44 15.33
N ARG A 75 -7.63 3.20 15.09
CA ARG A 75 -7.02 2.01 15.69
C ARG A 75 -5.55 1.85 15.29
N MET A 76 -5.27 2.04 14.01
CA MET A 76 -3.90 1.98 13.48
C MET A 76 -3.03 3.14 14.00
N SER A 77 -3.59 4.31 14.27
CA SER A 77 -2.85 5.42 14.89
C SER A 77 -2.39 5.09 16.30
N ASP A 78 -3.27 4.49 17.11
CA ASP A 78 -2.94 4.06 18.47
C ASP A 78 -1.85 2.97 18.45
N ASP A 79 -1.98 2.00 17.56
CA ASP A 79 -1.06 0.87 17.42
C ASP A 79 0.31 1.30 16.87
N LEU A 80 0.36 2.22 15.89
CA LEU A 80 1.62 2.79 15.41
C LEU A 80 2.31 3.61 16.48
N ALA A 81 1.56 4.40 17.27
CA ALA A 81 2.15 5.14 18.39
C ALA A 81 2.73 4.19 19.45
N ALA A 82 2.07 3.06 19.70
CA ALA A 82 2.60 2.02 20.58
C ALA A 82 3.85 1.37 19.99
N ALA A 83 3.84 1.00 18.70
CA ALA A 83 4.99 0.41 18.03
C ALA A 83 6.21 1.34 18.01
N THR A 84 6.02 2.64 17.75
CA THR A 84 7.10 3.63 17.81
C THR A 84 7.71 3.72 19.20
N ARG A 85 6.90 3.71 20.28
CA ARG A 85 7.46 3.66 21.64
C ARG A 85 8.31 2.41 21.88
N VAL A 86 7.92 1.27 21.33
CA VAL A 86 8.67 0.02 21.45
C VAL A 86 10.00 0.11 20.71
N THR A 87 10.01 0.62 19.48
CA THR A 87 11.24 0.81 18.71
C THR A 87 12.18 1.80 19.41
N ASP A 88 11.65 2.91 19.94
CA ASP A 88 12.43 3.92 20.65
C ASP A 88 13.07 3.35 21.93
N GLN A 89 12.31 2.56 22.70
CA GLN A 89 12.82 1.87 23.91
C GLN A 89 13.95 0.87 23.60
N GLN A 90 13.97 0.33 22.39
CA GLN A 90 15.00 -0.59 21.91
C GLN A 90 16.16 0.13 21.20
N GLY A 91 16.15 1.47 21.13
CA GLY A 91 17.16 2.25 20.43
C GLY A 91 17.13 2.08 18.91
N LEU A 92 15.99 1.67 18.35
CA LEU A 92 15.81 1.45 16.92
C LEU A 92 15.23 2.70 16.26
N THR A 93 15.81 3.10 15.14
CA THR A 93 15.31 4.19 14.31
C THR A 93 14.36 3.64 13.26
N VAL A 94 13.15 4.21 13.17
CA VAL A 94 12.25 3.97 12.04
C VAL A 94 12.59 4.95 10.92
N LEU A 95 13.09 4.43 9.80
CA LEU A 95 13.46 5.26 8.66
C LEU A 95 12.23 5.87 7.98
N PRO A 96 12.32 7.12 7.47
CA PRO A 96 11.19 7.81 6.85
C PRO A 96 10.94 7.42 5.39
N PHE A 97 11.77 6.52 4.84
CA PHE A 97 11.73 6.08 3.44
C PHE A 97 11.32 4.61 3.36
N ALA A 98 10.80 4.21 2.20
CA ALA A 98 10.44 2.82 1.93
C ALA A 98 11.64 1.91 1.65
N THR A 99 12.81 2.47 1.33
CA THR A 99 14.07 1.74 1.12
C THR A 99 15.25 2.57 1.61
N ASP A 100 16.37 1.91 1.89
CA ASP A 100 17.63 2.58 2.22
C ASP A 100 18.82 1.97 1.49
N THR A 101 19.18 0.71 1.78
CA THR A 101 20.40 0.09 1.24
C THR A 101 20.21 -0.76 -0.01
N VAL A 102 18.98 -1.18 -0.32
CA VAL A 102 18.71 -2.12 -1.41
C VAL A 102 18.88 -1.45 -2.78
N HIS A 103 19.48 -2.18 -3.73
CA HIS A 103 19.64 -1.73 -5.11
C HIS A 103 18.40 -2.13 -5.94
N PRO A 104 17.93 -1.31 -6.90
CA PRO A 104 16.78 -1.65 -7.77
C PRO A 104 16.97 -2.89 -8.65
N ASP A 105 18.20 -3.39 -8.78
CA ASP A 105 18.54 -4.64 -9.49
C ASP A 105 18.90 -5.79 -8.55
N SER A 106 18.65 -5.63 -7.25
CA SER A 106 18.75 -6.76 -6.31
C SER A 106 17.73 -7.85 -6.68
N PRO A 107 17.97 -9.11 -6.27
CA PRO A 107 17.03 -10.21 -6.54
C PRO A 107 15.61 -9.86 -6.10
N ALA A 108 14.60 -10.34 -6.84
CA ALA A 108 13.20 -9.99 -6.61
C ALA A 108 12.80 -10.14 -5.13
N HIS A 109 13.17 -11.23 -4.46
CA HIS A 109 12.83 -11.45 -3.05
C HIS A 109 13.28 -10.34 -2.07
N ALA A 110 14.20 -9.46 -2.46
CA ALA A 110 14.63 -8.31 -1.67
C ALA A 110 13.49 -7.31 -1.38
N TYR A 111 12.44 -7.23 -2.22
CA TYR A 111 11.26 -6.42 -1.87
C TYR A 111 10.62 -6.91 -0.56
N GLY A 112 10.69 -8.21 -0.29
CA GLY A 112 10.09 -8.83 0.89
C GLY A 112 10.90 -8.60 2.16
N THR A 113 12.21 -8.36 2.08
CA THR A 113 13.07 -8.36 3.28
C THR A 113 13.64 -6.99 3.64
N ALA A 114 13.65 -6.03 2.71
CA ALA A 114 14.34 -4.77 2.96
C ALA A 114 13.62 -3.55 2.33
N THR A 115 12.31 -3.67 2.13
CA THR A 115 11.45 -2.56 1.72
C THR A 115 10.21 -2.46 2.60
N ALA A 116 9.69 -1.24 2.75
CA ALA A 116 8.52 -0.92 3.56
C ALA A 116 7.40 -0.27 2.72
N GLY A 117 6.18 -0.75 2.90
CA GLY A 117 4.98 -0.22 2.24
C GLY A 117 3.81 0.04 3.20
N LEU A 118 2.70 0.44 2.59
CA LEU A 118 1.36 0.44 3.18
C LEU A 118 0.53 -0.62 2.45
N ARG A 119 -0.16 -1.46 3.23
CA ARG A 119 -1.17 -2.39 2.74
C ARG A 119 -2.55 -2.00 3.23
N VAL A 120 -3.52 -2.07 2.34
CA VAL A 120 -4.94 -1.87 2.64
C VAL A 120 -5.71 -3.10 2.19
N GLY A 121 -6.41 -3.74 3.12
CA GLY A 121 -7.31 -4.86 2.84
C GLY A 121 -8.76 -4.38 2.85
N LEU A 122 -9.52 -4.74 1.84
CA LEU A 122 -10.93 -4.38 1.64
C LEU A 122 -11.74 -5.61 1.29
N GLU A 123 -13.05 -5.62 1.51
CA GLU A 123 -13.88 -6.67 0.95
C GLU A 123 -13.77 -6.72 -0.58
N ALA A 124 -13.91 -7.93 -1.11
CA ALA A 124 -13.71 -8.17 -2.53
C ALA A 124 -14.85 -7.61 -3.39
N GLY A 125 -16.06 -7.45 -2.84
CA GLY A 125 -17.30 -7.27 -3.58
C GLY A 125 -18.10 -8.57 -3.66
N LEU A 126 -19.32 -8.48 -4.17
CA LEU A 126 -20.17 -9.65 -4.48
C LEU A 126 -19.98 -10.08 -5.94
N ASP A 127 -20.40 -11.30 -6.27
CA ASP A 127 -20.46 -11.80 -7.65
C ASP A 127 -21.64 -11.17 -8.43
N GLU A 128 -21.80 -9.87 -8.30
CA GLU A 128 -22.79 -9.00 -8.94
C GLU A 128 -22.09 -8.00 -9.87
N ASP A 129 -22.84 -7.43 -10.81
CA ASP A 129 -22.35 -6.35 -11.66
C ASP A 129 -22.32 -5.00 -10.92
N GLY A 130 -21.68 -4.01 -11.56
CA GLY A 130 -21.64 -2.63 -11.06
C GLY A 130 -20.40 -2.28 -10.24
N PRO A 131 -20.31 -1.04 -9.74
CA PRO A 131 -19.09 -0.48 -9.14
C PRO A 131 -18.55 -1.26 -7.95
N LEU A 132 -19.43 -1.83 -7.13
CA LEU A 132 -19.07 -2.61 -5.94
C LEU A 132 -19.00 -4.12 -6.21
N GLY A 133 -19.20 -4.53 -7.46
CA GLY A 133 -19.08 -5.91 -7.92
C GLY A 133 -17.63 -6.40 -7.93
N LEU A 134 -17.42 -7.68 -7.68
CA LEU A 134 -16.12 -8.33 -7.55
C LEU A 134 -15.21 -8.07 -8.76
N ARG A 135 -15.73 -8.30 -9.97
CA ARG A 135 -14.98 -8.12 -11.22
C ARG A 135 -14.58 -6.66 -11.42
N ARG A 136 -15.49 -5.73 -11.13
CA ARG A 136 -15.28 -4.29 -11.28
C ARG A 136 -14.22 -3.78 -10.33
N ARG A 137 -14.30 -4.16 -9.05
CA ARG A 137 -13.32 -3.82 -8.02
C ARG A 137 -11.94 -4.41 -8.32
N TRP A 138 -11.89 -5.66 -8.78
CA TRP A 138 -10.63 -6.32 -9.16
C TRP A 138 -9.90 -5.57 -10.28
N VAL A 139 -10.61 -5.19 -11.34
CA VAL A 139 -10.03 -4.41 -12.44
C VAL A 139 -9.64 -3.02 -11.97
N LEU A 140 -10.53 -2.32 -11.26
CA LEU A 140 -10.26 -0.97 -10.78
C LEU A 140 -8.99 -0.94 -9.91
N ALA A 141 -8.85 -1.88 -8.98
CA ALA A 141 -7.65 -2.03 -8.15
C ALA A 141 -6.36 -2.13 -8.98
N HIS A 142 -6.35 -2.94 -10.03
CA HIS A 142 -5.19 -3.10 -10.90
C HIS A 142 -4.87 -1.83 -11.69
N THR A 143 -5.88 -1.11 -12.17
CA THR A 143 -5.67 0.16 -12.88
C THR A 143 -5.25 1.31 -11.96
N LEU A 144 -5.69 1.28 -10.70
CA LEU A 144 -5.29 2.25 -9.67
C LEU A 144 -3.88 2.01 -9.15
N ALA A 145 -3.42 0.77 -9.10
CA ALA A 145 -2.11 0.41 -8.55
C ALA A 145 -0.94 1.24 -9.12
N PRO A 146 -0.75 1.42 -10.45
CA PRO A 146 0.32 2.27 -10.98
C PRO A 146 0.16 3.75 -10.60
N VAL A 147 -1.07 4.27 -10.54
CA VAL A 147 -1.35 5.65 -10.12
C VAL A 147 -0.96 5.86 -8.65
N LEU A 148 -1.37 4.94 -7.77
CA LEU A 148 -1.01 4.96 -6.36
C LEU A 148 0.50 4.82 -6.15
N ALA A 149 1.15 3.94 -6.90
CA ALA A 149 2.59 3.75 -6.86
C ALA A 149 3.36 5.03 -7.27
N ALA A 150 2.89 5.73 -8.29
CA ALA A 150 3.49 6.99 -8.74
C ALA A 150 3.23 8.14 -7.76
N ALA A 151 1.98 8.32 -7.31
CA ALA A 151 1.57 9.41 -6.43
C ALA A 151 2.24 9.36 -5.05
N PHE A 152 2.51 8.15 -4.56
CA PHE A 152 3.06 7.92 -3.22
C PHE A 152 4.47 7.32 -3.23
N ALA A 153 5.23 7.46 -4.31
CA ALA A 153 6.61 6.97 -4.38
C ALA A 153 7.51 7.64 -3.30
N ASN A 154 8.14 6.83 -2.44
CA ASN A 154 8.97 7.32 -1.33
C ASN A 154 10.17 6.39 -1.06
N ALA A 155 10.77 5.87 -2.13
CA ALA A 155 11.99 5.07 -2.08
C ALA A 155 13.03 5.57 -3.11
N PRO A 156 13.52 6.83 -3.02
CA PRO A 156 14.43 7.37 -4.02
C PRO A 156 15.91 7.01 -3.79
N LEU A 157 16.28 6.51 -2.61
CA LEU A 157 17.68 6.34 -2.20
C LEU A 157 18.13 4.88 -2.17
N THR A 158 19.42 4.68 -2.49
CA THR A 158 20.22 3.48 -2.27
C THR A 158 21.54 3.89 -1.61
N HIS A 159 21.83 3.41 -0.40
CA HIS A 159 22.99 3.79 0.42
C HIS A 159 23.12 5.32 0.60
N GLY A 160 22.00 5.99 0.90
CA GLY A 160 21.95 7.46 1.04
C GLY A 160 22.19 8.25 -0.26
N ARG A 161 22.28 7.60 -1.41
CA ARG A 161 22.47 8.25 -2.72
C ARG A 161 21.26 8.06 -3.63
N PRO A 162 20.95 9.01 -4.53
CA PRO A 162 19.87 8.83 -5.50
C PRO A 162 20.06 7.55 -6.33
N SER A 163 19.03 6.71 -6.36
CA SER A 163 19.04 5.42 -7.08
C SER A 163 18.73 5.55 -8.58
N GLY A 164 18.25 6.72 -9.02
CA GLY A 164 17.65 6.91 -10.35
C GLY A 164 16.17 6.52 -10.42
N TRP A 165 15.63 5.89 -9.37
CA TRP A 165 14.21 5.56 -9.24
C TRP A 165 13.53 6.50 -8.26
N ARG A 166 12.22 6.73 -8.45
CA ARG A 166 11.36 7.36 -7.43
C ARG A 166 10.93 6.35 -6.36
N SER A 167 10.78 5.09 -6.77
CA SER A 167 10.52 3.98 -5.87
C SER A 167 11.35 2.76 -6.25
N VAL A 168 12.46 2.54 -5.54
CA VAL A 168 13.23 1.28 -5.61
C VAL A 168 12.35 0.08 -5.24
N ARG A 169 11.41 0.27 -4.31
CA ARG A 169 10.46 -0.77 -3.90
C ARG A 169 9.58 -1.23 -5.08
N GLN A 170 9.15 -0.34 -5.94
CA GLN A 170 8.42 -0.71 -7.17
C GLN A 170 9.35 -1.31 -8.22
N ALA A 171 10.57 -0.79 -8.36
CA ALA A 171 11.56 -1.33 -9.29
C ALA A 171 11.90 -2.82 -9.02
N LEU A 172 11.92 -3.23 -7.74
CA LEU A 172 12.12 -4.61 -7.31
C LEU A 172 10.93 -5.53 -7.57
N ARG A 173 9.75 -4.97 -7.82
CA ARG A 173 8.48 -5.70 -8.04
C ARG A 173 8.02 -5.67 -9.49
N ARG A 174 8.85 -5.16 -10.40
CA ARG A 174 8.53 -5.00 -11.83
C ARG A 174 8.17 -6.30 -12.55
N ASP A 175 8.72 -7.43 -12.07
CA ASP A 175 8.50 -8.77 -12.63
C ASP A 175 7.41 -9.54 -11.87
N LEU A 176 6.75 -8.93 -10.88
CA LEU A 176 5.62 -9.55 -10.21
C LEU A 176 4.36 -9.45 -11.08
N PRO A 177 3.42 -10.38 -10.92
CA PRO A 177 2.20 -10.36 -11.69
C PRO A 177 1.42 -9.05 -11.49
N VAL A 178 0.99 -8.51 -12.62
CA VAL A 178 -0.06 -7.48 -12.72
C VAL A 178 -1.11 -8.07 -13.64
N LEU A 179 -2.40 -7.77 -13.42
CA LEU A 179 -3.48 -8.24 -14.28
C LEU A 179 -3.08 -8.05 -15.76
N PRO A 180 -3.08 -9.12 -16.59
CA PRO A 180 -2.57 -9.05 -17.96
C PRO A 180 -3.35 -8.03 -18.78
N GLY A 181 -2.67 -7.21 -19.59
CA GLY A 181 -3.30 -6.13 -20.36
C GLY A 181 -4.43 -6.58 -21.31
N HIS A 182 -4.40 -7.85 -21.74
CA HIS A 182 -5.39 -8.47 -22.63
C HIS A 182 -6.71 -8.79 -21.91
N ALA A 183 -6.71 -8.72 -20.57
CA ALA A 183 -7.83 -9.07 -19.72
C ALA A 183 -8.98 -8.05 -19.73
N VAL A 184 -8.66 -6.79 -20.05
CA VAL A 184 -9.53 -5.66 -19.73
C VAL A 184 -10.02 -4.91 -20.97
N ALA A 185 -9.60 -5.31 -22.18
CA ALA A 185 -10.02 -4.75 -23.47
C ALA A 185 -11.52 -4.96 -23.81
N ALA A 186 -12.33 -5.28 -22.82
CA ALA A 186 -13.61 -5.94 -22.97
C ALA A 186 -14.66 -5.43 -21.93
N LEU A 187 -14.29 -4.46 -21.08
CA LEU A 187 -15.23 -3.75 -20.24
C LEU A 187 -15.80 -2.54 -21.00
N PRO A 188 -17.13 -2.36 -21.00
CA PRO A 188 -17.73 -1.21 -21.64
C PRO A 188 -17.39 0.09 -20.91
N ALA A 189 -17.10 1.14 -21.68
CA ALA A 189 -17.01 2.50 -21.16
C ALA A 189 -18.32 2.91 -20.48
N PRO A 190 -18.30 3.76 -19.44
CA PRO A 190 -19.52 4.27 -18.85
C PRO A 190 -20.36 5.01 -19.90
N ARG A 191 -21.67 4.78 -19.88
CA ARG A 191 -22.64 5.47 -20.73
C ARG A 191 -22.57 6.97 -20.45
N VAL A 192 -22.00 7.74 -21.38
CA VAL A 192 -22.25 9.18 -21.45
C VAL A 192 -23.70 9.36 -21.94
N PRO A 193 -24.54 10.18 -21.28
CA PRO A 193 -25.90 10.44 -21.77
C PRO A 193 -25.84 11.01 -23.19
N GLY A 194 -26.36 10.27 -24.18
CA GLY A 194 -26.43 10.72 -25.59
C GLY A 194 -25.93 9.73 -26.65
N HIS A 195 -25.24 8.65 -26.29
CA HIS A 195 -24.81 7.63 -27.25
C HIS A 195 -25.34 6.24 -26.87
N VAL A 196 -26.27 5.73 -27.68
CA VAL A 196 -26.70 4.33 -27.66
C VAL A 196 -25.74 3.51 -28.50
N THR A 197 -24.99 2.61 -27.87
CA THR A 197 -24.34 1.50 -28.57
C THR A 197 -25.01 0.22 -28.11
N GLU A 198 -25.86 -0.34 -28.96
CA GLU A 198 -26.42 -1.68 -28.83
C GLU A 198 -25.32 -2.73 -29.05
N GLY A 199 -25.35 -3.81 -28.26
CA GLY A 199 -24.44 -4.96 -28.37
C GLY A 199 -23.66 -5.24 -27.09
N PHE A 200 -24.33 -5.70 -26.02
CA PHE A 200 -23.78 -5.78 -24.66
C PHE A 200 -23.85 -7.18 -24.06
N GLY A 201 -23.35 -8.18 -24.76
CA GLY A 201 -23.26 -9.55 -24.23
C GLY A 201 -22.16 -10.32 -24.94
N ALA A 202 -21.08 -10.65 -24.20
CA ALA A 202 -20.01 -11.64 -24.52
C ALA A 202 -18.56 -11.15 -24.32
N ARG A 203 -18.27 -10.19 -23.44
CA ARG A 203 -16.89 -9.65 -23.28
C ARG A 203 -16.35 -9.55 -21.85
N PHE A 204 -16.89 -10.30 -20.89
CA PHE A 204 -16.39 -10.34 -19.50
C PHE A 204 -15.74 -11.68 -19.16
N ALA A 205 -14.51 -11.93 -19.62
CA ALA A 205 -13.97 -13.30 -19.62
C ALA A 205 -13.07 -13.69 -18.42
N ILE A 206 -12.67 -12.75 -17.55
CA ILE A 206 -11.70 -13.07 -16.49
C ILE A 206 -12.35 -13.07 -15.13
N ASP A 207 -12.44 -14.28 -14.57
CA ASP A 207 -12.78 -14.49 -13.17
C ASP A 207 -11.60 -14.03 -12.29
N PRO A 208 -11.82 -13.08 -11.36
CA PRO A 208 -10.76 -12.59 -10.49
C PRO A 208 -10.02 -13.69 -9.73
N ARG A 209 -10.72 -14.75 -9.31
CA ARG A 209 -10.15 -15.86 -8.53
C ARG A 209 -9.23 -16.71 -9.39
N THR A 210 -9.65 -17.07 -10.61
CA THR A 210 -8.79 -17.83 -11.53
C THR A 210 -7.64 -16.99 -12.06
N SER A 211 -7.87 -15.69 -12.31
CA SER A 211 -6.82 -14.75 -12.71
C SER A 211 -5.72 -14.62 -11.66
N TRP A 212 -6.12 -14.58 -10.38
CA TRP A 212 -5.19 -14.57 -9.27
C TRP A 212 -4.44 -15.89 -9.14
N ALA A 213 -5.13 -17.03 -9.30
CA ALA A 213 -4.48 -18.34 -9.25
C ALA A 213 -3.38 -18.47 -10.30
N ALA A 214 -3.69 -18.08 -11.55
CA ALA A 214 -2.71 -18.10 -12.62
C ALA A 214 -1.51 -17.18 -12.30
N ALA A 215 -1.79 -15.92 -11.99
CA ALA A 215 -0.78 -14.92 -11.64
C ALA A 215 0.11 -15.38 -10.48
N ALA A 216 -0.48 -15.88 -9.39
CA ALA A 216 0.26 -16.31 -8.21
C ALA A 216 1.17 -17.50 -8.51
N LEU A 217 0.70 -18.49 -9.30
CA LEU A 217 1.52 -19.65 -9.66
C LEU A 217 2.67 -19.31 -10.61
N ASP A 218 2.49 -18.30 -11.47
CA ASP A 218 3.50 -17.79 -12.40
C ASP A 218 4.50 -16.84 -11.74
N ALA A 219 4.17 -16.30 -10.57
CA ALA A 219 5.06 -15.41 -9.86
C ALA A 219 6.39 -16.11 -9.47
N PRO A 220 7.54 -15.45 -9.65
CA PRO A 220 8.82 -16.02 -9.30
C PRO A 220 8.93 -16.27 -7.80
N THR A 221 9.45 -17.44 -7.43
CA THR A 221 9.80 -17.77 -6.04
C THR A 221 11.16 -17.19 -5.67
N VAL A 222 11.61 -17.41 -4.43
CA VAL A 222 12.97 -17.05 -3.98
C VAL A 222 14.08 -17.68 -4.82
N THR A 223 13.82 -18.82 -5.49
CA THR A 223 14.78 -19.50 -6.37
C THR A 223 14.70 -19.01 -7.82
N GLY A 224 13.90 -17.97 -8.11
CA GLY A 224 13.74 -17.38 -9.44
C GLY A 224 12.84 -18.16 -10.42
N ARG A 225 12.39 -19.37 -10.07
CA ARG A 225 11.42 -20.14 -10.87
C ARG A 225 10.02 -20.01 -10.27
N SER A 226 8.99 -20.00 -11.11
CA SER A 226 7.60 -20.01 -10.67
C SER A 226 7.20 -21.37 -10.08
N LEU A 227 6.09 -21.43 -9.36
CA LEU A 227 5.58 -22.74 -8.91
C LEU A 227 5.03 -23.55 -10.07
N ARG A 228 4.45 -22.89 -11.07
CA ARG A 228 3.98 -23.55 -12.30
C ARG A 228 5.13 -24.25 -13.04
N ASP A 229 6.26 -23.57 -13.23
CA ASP A 229 7.44 -24.16 -13.87
C ASP A 229 7.97 -25.37 -13.09
N ARG A 230 7.94 -25.29 -11.75
CA ARG A 230 8.36 -26.40 -10.89
C ARG A 230 7.43 -27.60 -11.04
N LEU A 231 6.11 -27.40 -11.07
CA LEU A 231 5.13 -28.47 -11.29
C LEU A 231 5.33 -29.13 -12.66
N ARG A 232 5.51 -28.32 -13.72
CA ARG A 232 5.80 -28.80 -15.08
C ARG A 232 7.12 -29.56 -15.18
N ALA A 233 8.10 -29.20 -14.35
CA ALA A 233 9.37 -29.91 -14.22
C ALA A 233 9.29 -31.16 -13.30
N GLY A 234 8.10 -31.56 -12.84
CA GLY A 234 7.88 -32.76 -12.04
C GLY A 234 8.10 -32.59 -10.54
N ALA A 235 8.18 -31.36 -10.02
CA ALA A 235 8.31 -31.13 -8.59
C ALA A 235 7.04 -31.56 -7.84
N ARG A 236 7.22 -32.26 -6.72
CA ARG A 236 6.13 -32.66 -5.83
C ARG A 236 5.81 -31.51 -4.87
N LEU A 237 4.89 -30.62 -5.24
CA LEU A 237 4.43 -29.54 -4.37
C LEU A 237 3.23 -29.98 -3.51
N THR A 238 3.16 -29.42 -2.31
CA THR A 238 2.08 -29.62 -1.34
C THR A 238 1.26 -28.34 -1.20
N GLU A 239 0.07 -28.45 -0.60
CA GLU A 239 -0.75 -27.29 -0.23
C GLU A 239 0.00 -26.30 0.66
N SER A 240 0.84 -26.80 1.58
CA SER A 240 1.69 -25.96 2.44
C SER A 240 2.72 -25.15 1.64
N ASP A 241 3.23 -25.69 0.53
CA ASP A 241 4.13 -24.96 -0.37
C ASP A 241 3.39 -23.84 -1.09
N LEU A 242 2.14 -24.10 -1.53
CA LEU A 242 1.28 -23.07 -2.11
C LEU A 242 0.99 -21.97 -1.11
N LEU A 243 0.54 -22.31 0.10
CA LEU A 243 0.25 -21.33 1.14
C LEU A 243 1.47 -20.48 1.49
N ARG A 244 2.65 -21.11 1.63
CA ARG A 244 3.91 -20.39 1.86
C ARG A 244 4.22 -19.41 0.72
N HIS A 245 4.10 -19.85 -0.52
CA HIS A 245 4.33 -19.00 -1.69
C HIS A 245 3.36 -17.84 -1.75
N LEU A 246 2.06 -18.09 -1.49
CA LEU A 246 1.05 -17.06 -1.41
C LEU A 246 1.45 -16.01 -0.37
N THR A 247 1.88 -16.39 0.83
CA THR A 247 2.31 -15.40 1.84
C THR A 247 3.56 -14.59 1.44
N ALA A 248 4.42 -15.15 0.57
CA ALA A 248 5.67 -14.53 0.16
C ALA A 248 5.52 -13.59 -1.03
N VAL A 249 4.70 -13.94 -2.03
CA VAL A 249 4.49 -13.12 -3.22
C VAL A 249 3.74 -11.84 -2.82
N ARG A 250 4.22 -10.66 -3.20
CA ARG A 250 3.56 -9.38 -2.85
C ARG A 250 3.41 -8.45 -4.05
N PRO A 251 2.53 -8.81 -5.01
CA PRO A 251 2.20 -7.92 -6.11
C PRO A 251 1.46 -6.68 -5.57
N PRO A 252 1.39 -5.58 -6.34
CA PRO A 252 0.66 -4.37 -5.93
C PRO A 252 -0.82 -4.58 -5.62
N VAL A 253 -1.45 -5.60 -6.21
CA VAL A 253 -2.82 -6.02 -5.94
C VAL A 253 -2.84 -7.53 -5.76
N ALA A 254 -3.47 -8.01 -4.68
CA ALA A 254 -3.51 -9.43 -4.35
C ALA A 254 -4.89 -9.87 -3.87
N ALA A 255 -5.15 -11.17 -4.02
CA ALA A 255 -6.35 -11.82 -3.51
C ALA A 255 -5.99 -12.73 -2.31
N ARG A 256 -6.49 -12.37 -1.13
CA ARG A 256 -6.09 -12.94 0.18
C ARG A 256 -7.27 -13.45 1.01
N GLY A 257 -8.33 -13.91 0.35
CA GLY A 257 -9.68 -13.99 0.88
C GLY A 257 -10.39 -12.62 0.90
N HIS A 258 -9.66 -11.55 0.67
CA HIS A 258 -10.10 -10.17 0.54
C HIS A 258 -9.26 -9.49 -0.55
N LEU A 259 -9.66 -8.30 -0.98
CA LEU A 259 -8.90 -7.49 -1.94
C LEU A 259 -7.79 -6.74 -1.18
N GLU A 260 -6.54 -7.01 -1.48
CA GLU A 260 -5.38 -6.36 -0.85
C GLU A 260 -4.68 -5.42 -1.85
N ILE A 261 -4.48 -4.17 -1.45
CA ILE A 261 -3.71 -3.16 -2.21
C ILE A 261 -2.38 -2.89 -1.48
N ASP A 262 -1.27 -3.14 -2.16
CA ASP A 262 0.11 -3.00 -1.66
C ASP A 262 0.98 -2.12 -2.58
N ALA A 263 0.34 -1.19 -3.29
CA ALA A 263 0.98 -0.32 -4.27
C ALA A 263 1.71 0.90 -3.66
N VAL A 264 1.51 1.20 -2.37
CA VAL A 264 1.99 2.44 -1.76
C VAL A 264 3.27 2.21 -0.97
N ASP A 265 4.29 3.03 -1.22
CA ASP A 265 5.51 3.06 -0.40
C ASP A 265 5.19 3.59 1.00
N ARG A 266 5.97 3.16 1.99
CA ARG A 266 5.88 3.72 3.35
C ARG A 266 6.00 5.24 3.29
N GLN A 267 4.97 5.94 3.73
CA GLN A 267 4.95 7.40 3.87
C GLN A 267 5.55 7.82 5.21
N PRO A 268 6.17 9.00 5.35
CA PRO A 268 6.76 9.44 6.62
C PRO A 268 5.68 9.81 7.66
N GLY A 269 5.99 9.59 8.93
CA GLY A 269 5.14 9.99 10.07
C GLY A 269 3.68 9.55 9.91
N HIS A 270 2.78 10.53 9.86
CA HIS A 270 1.34 10.38 9.71
C HIS A 270 0.83 10.33 8.26
N GLY A 271 1.73 10.45 7.27
CA GLY A 271 1.37 10.54 5.85
C GLY A 271 0.68 9.29 5.29
N TRP A 272 0.76 8.14 5.97
CA TRP A 272 0.11 6.89 5.56
C TRP A 272 -1.43 6.96 5.59
N ARG A 273 -2.01 7.89 6.36
CA ARG A 273 -3.47 8.03 6.49
C ARG A 273 -4.13 8.44 5.17
N LEU A 274 -3.46 9.31 4.41
CA LEU A 274 -3.96 9.82 3.14
C LEU A 274 -4.12 8.71 2.08
N PRO A 275 -3.09 7.92 1.73
CA PRO A 275 -3.26 6.81 0.79
C PRO A 275 -4.22 5.75 1.29
N ALA A 276 -4.27 5.47 2.61
CA ALA A 276 -5.26 4.54 3.15
C ALA A 276 -6.69 5.02 2.91
N ALA A 277 -6.99 6.28 3.20
CA ALA A 277 -8.31 6.87 2.96
C ALA A 277 -8.65 6.97 1.47
N MET A 278 -7.69 7.35 0.65
CA MET A 278 -7.86 7.43 -0.80
C MET A 278 -8.19 6.06 -1.40
N ILE A 279 -7.43 5.02 -1.05
CA ILE A 279 -7.69 3.66 -1.54
C ILE A 279 -9.09 3.19 -1.15
N THR A 280 -9.49 3.37 0.12
CA THR A 280 -10.84 2.99 0.55
C THR A 280 -11.91 3.79 -0.20
N ALA A 281 -11.79 5.11 -0.29
CA ALA A 281 -12.79 5.94 -0.96
C ALA A 281 -12.94 5.58 -2.44
N LEU A 282 -11.83 5.42 -3.17
CA LEU A 282 -11.85 5.11 -4.60
C LEU A 282 -12.37 3.70 -4.92
N LEU A 283 -12.42 2.78 -3.94
CA LEU A 283 -12.95 1.44 -4.16
C LEU A 283 -14.35 1.25 -3.57
N ASP A 284 -14.62 1.78 -2.38
CA ASP A 284 -15.83 1.51 -1.60
C ASP A 284 -16.96 2.52 -1.83
N ASP A 285 -16.67 3.74 -2.29
CA ASP A 285 -17.70 4.70 -2.70
C ASP A 285 -18.08 4.44 -4.18
N PRO A 286 -19.35 4.10 -4.50
CA PRO A 286 -19.75 3.76 -5.86
C PRO A 286 -19.48 4.85 -6.90
N ARG A 287 -19.61 6.12 -6.51
CA ARG A 287 -19.41 7.25 -7.42
C ARG A 287 -17.92 7.48 -7.66
N ALA A 288 -17.13 7.51 -6.59
CA ALA A 288 -15.68 7.66 -6.70
C ALA A 288 -15.06 6.48 -7.46
N ALA A 289 -15.58 5.27 -7.29
CA ALA A 289 -15.13 4.08 -8.02
C ALA A 289 -15.37 4.19 -9.53
N GLU A 290 -16.54 4.68 -9.95
CA GLU A 290 -16.81 4.90 -11.38
C GLU A 290 -15.98 6.04 -11.96
N GLU A 291 -15.82 7.15 -11.24
CA GLU A 291 -14.97 8.27 -11.67
C GLU A 291 -13.50 7.82 -11.80
N ALA A 292 -13.00 7.06 -10.81
CA ALA A 292 -11.67 6.49 -10.84
C ALA A 292 -11.49 5.52 -12.00
N TYR A 293 -12.44 4.60 -12.20
CA TYR A 293 -12.40 3.66 -13.30
C TYR A 293 -12.37 4.37 -14.66
N ALA A 294 -13.24 5.36 -14.87
CA ALA A 294 -13.25 6.13 -16.11
C ALA A 294 -11.90 6.82 -16.35
N ALA A 295 -11.26 7.32 -15.30
CA ALA A 295 -9.95 7.94 -15.39
C ALA A 295 -8.81 6.93 -15.65
N THR A 296 -8.90 5.68 -15.18
CA THR A 296 -7.78 4.73 -15.20
C THR A 296 -7.97 3.52 -16.13
N VAL A 297 -9.15 3.32 -16.72
CA VAL A 297 -9.45 2.15 -17.57
C VAL A 297 -8.46 1.96 -18.71
N HIS A 298 -7.91 3.04 -19.27
CA HIS A 298 -6.92 2.98 -20.34
C HIS A 298 -5.60 2.30 -19.90
N LEU A 299 -5.26 2.36 -18.61
CA LEU A 299 -4.08 1.71 -18.04
C LEU A 299 -4.21 0.19 -17.96
N ALA A 300 -5.42 -0.33 -18.12
CA ALA A 300 -5.69 -1.76 -17.99
C ALA A 300 -5.10 -2.61 -19.13
N GLY A 301 -4.61 -1.97 -20.20
CA GLY A 301 -3.90 -2.60 -21.32
C GLY A 301 -2.44 -2.19 -21.44
N GLU A 302 -1.96 -1.29 -20.57
CA GLU A 302 -0.57 -0.85 -20.61
C GLU A 302 0.32 -1.91 -19.97
N PRO A 303 1.44 -2.31 -20.62
CA PRO A 303 2.46 -3.06 -19.92
C PRO A 303 2.90 -2.26 -18.68
N PRO A 304 3.24 -2.92 -17.55
CA PRO A 304 3.68 -2.21 -16.36
C PRO A 304 4.73 -1.16 -16.74
N VAL A 305 4.54 0.07 -16.23
CA VAL A 305 5.17 1.37 -16.60
C VAL A 305 6.72 1.39 -16.57
N VAL A 306 7.37 0.25 -16.44
CA VAL A 306 8.79 0.14 -16.08
C VAL A 306 9.66 -0.47 -17.18
N GLY A 307 9.09 -0.86 -18.34
CA GLY A 307 9.84 -1.46 -19.44
C GLY A 307 10.58 -0.48 -20.37
N ALA A 308 10.17 0.79 -20.47
CA ALA A 308 10.63 1.67 -21.56
C ALA A 308 11.83 2.58 -21.23
N GLY A 309 12.42 2.48 -20.04
CA GLY A 309 13.51 3.36 -19.66
C GLY A 309 14.42 2.77 -18.60
N ARG A 310 15.36 1.90 -19.01
CA ARG A 310 16.64 1.86 -18.29
C ARG A 310 17.16 3.30 -18.29
N PRO A 311 17.38 3.98 -17.14
CA PRO A 311 18.06 5.25 -17.16
C PRO A 311 19.39 5.04 -17.90
N ARG A 312 19.57 5.74 -19.02
CA ARG A 312 20.79 5.68 -19.83
C ARG A 312 21.95 5.82 -18.85
N ARG A 313 22.82 4.80 -18.80
CA ARG A 313 24.03 4.81 -17.99
C ARG A 313 24.67 6.19 -18.17
N ALA A 314 24.74 6.96 -17.08
CA ALA A 314 25.48 8.21 -17.08
C ALA A 314 26.87 7.89 -17.61
N HIS A 315 27.20 8.52 -18.73
CA HIS A 315 28.44 8.38 -19.46
C HIS A 315 29.59 8.62 -18.47
N ARG A 316 30.36 7.57 -18.15
CA ARG A 316 31.65 7.74 -17.46
C ARG A 316 32.56 8.52 -18.41
N PRO A 317 33.11 9.69 -18.02
CA PRO A 317 34.19 10.31 -18.78
C PRO A 317 35.39 9.35 -18.79
N GLY A 318 36.06 9.31 -19.93
CA GLY A 318 36.96 8.25 -20.32
C GLY A 318 38.12 7.96 -19.37
N ALA A 319 38.51 6.70 -19.37
CA ALA A 319 39.77 6.23 -18.82
C ALA A 319 40.94 6.87 -19.57
N GLY A 320 41.51 7.92 -18.98
CA GLY A 320 42.83 8.42 -19.33
C GLY A 320 43.89 7.49 -18.75
N ARG A 321 44.63 6.80 -19.60
CA ARG A 321 45.91 6.14 -19.26
C ARG A 321 46.84 7.16 -18.57
N ARG A 322 47.42 6.80 -17.42
CA ARG A 322 48.87 6.92 -17.15
C ARG A 322 49.27 6.25 -15.83
N ARG A 323 50.55 5.87 -15.82
CA ARG A 323 51.28 4.93 -14.96
C ARG A 323 51.55 5.43 -13.53
N ALA A 324 51.81 4.44 -12.67
CA ALA A 324 52.82 4.35 -11.61
C ALA A 324 52.71 5.24 -10.35
N GLY A 325 52.80 4.55 -9.20
CA GLY A 325 53.59 5.01 -8.06
C GLY A 325 52.82 5.44 -6.82
N LEU A 326 53.19 4.83 -5.69
CA LEU A 326 53.18 5.35 -4.32
C LEU A 326 51.91 5.21 -3.46
N LEU A 327 51.98 4.28 -2.49
CA LEU A 327 51.54 4.50 -1.09
C LEU A 327 52.25 5.77 -0.54
N PRO A 328 51.70 6.54 0.44
CA PRO A 328 51.09 6.05 1.69
C PRO A 328 49.98 6.94 2.30
N GLY A 329 49.46 6.57 3.49
CA GLY A 329 49.16 7.57 4.53
C GLY A 329 47.79 7.56 5.22
N ARG A 330 47.73 6.88 6.37
CA ARG A 330 47.00 7.22 7.61
C ARG A 330 45.93 8.33 7.56
N LEU A 331 44.66 7.95 7.75
CA LEU A 331 43.58 8.87 8.13
C LEU A 331 43.70 9.28 9.61
N ARG A 332 44.07 10.54 9.85
CA ARG A 332 43.98 11.22 11.15
C ARG A 332 42.52 11.59 11.43
N GLN A 333 42.07 11.26 12.62
CA GLN A 333 40.79 11.64 13.21
C GLN A 333 40.63 13.17 13.24
N LEU A 334 39.47 13.68 12.80
CA LEU A 334 39.05 15.06 13.04
C LEU A 334 37.96 15.07 14.12
N ARG A 335 38.30 15.61 15.30
CA ARG A 335 37.34 16.01 16.33
C ARG A 335 36.56 17.25 15.89
N PRO A 336 35.26 17.37 16.19
CA PRO A 336 34.50 18.59 15.90
C PRO A 336 34.82 19.69 16.93
N GLN A 337 35.29 20.85 16.44
CA GLN A 337 35.43 22.06 17.26
C GLN A 337 34.08 22.74 17.48
N ARG A 338 33.76 22.97 18.75
CA ARG A 338 32.67 23.83 19.23
C ARG A 338 32.87 25.27 18.75
N ARG A 339 31.93 25.81 17.99
CA ARG A 339 31.82 27.26 17.76
C ARG A 339 30.81 27.86 18.75
N ARG A 340 31.27 28.82 19.56
CA ARG A 340 30.43 29.70 20.41
C ARG A 340 29.70 30.72 19.52
N PRO A 341 28.46 31.12 19.86
CA PRO A 341 27.76 32.18 19.14
C PRO A 341 28.24 33.57 19.59
N ARG A 342 28.46 34.46 18.62
CA ARG A 342 28.73 35.90 18.84
C ARG A 342 27.42 36.64 19.08
N ALA A 343 27.46 37.52 20.08
CA ALA A 343 26.40 38.46 20.42
C ALA A 343 26.17 39.49 19.30
N ALA A 344 24.90 39.82 19.05
CA ALA A 344 24.49 40.97 18.27
C ALA A 344 23.37 41.72 19.01
N ARG A 345 23.47 43.05 18.95
CA ARG A 345 22.81 44.07 19.76
C ARG A 345 21.31 44.21 19.47
N ARG A 346 20.56 44.63 20.51
CA ARG A 346 19.17 45.14 20.44
C ARG A 346 19.07 46.38 19.54
N PRO A 347 17.88 46.62 18.95
CA PRO A 347 17.21 47.89 19.20
C PRO A 347 15.68 47.81 19.38
N GLY A 348 15.14 48.79 20.09
CA GLY A 348 13.86 49.43 19.73
C GLY A 348 12.56 48.83 20.27
N ARG A 349 12.11 49.33 21.42
CA ARG A 349 10.70 49.26 21.84
C ARG A 349 9.81 49.99 20.85
N LEU A 350 8.74 49.34 20.39
CA LEU A 350 7.57 49.98 19.81
C LEU A 350 6.32 49.42 20.48
N HIS A 351 5.73 50.24 21.36
CA HIS A 351 4.43 49.99 21.97
C HIS A 351 3.35 50.09 20.89
N ARG A 352 2.70 48.97 20.56
CA ARG A 352 1.43 48.98 19.83
C ARG A 352 0.30 48.69 20.82
N ARG A 353 -0.51 49.71 21.07
CA ARG A 353 -1.75 49.64 21.86
C ARG A 353 -2.70 48.60 21.27
N VAL A 354 -2.99 47.55 22.01
CA VAL A 354 -4.16 46.70 21.79
C VAL A 354 -5.30 47.33 22.59
N ARG A 355 -6.31 47.88 21.89
CA ARG A 355 -7.59 48.25 22.48
C ARG A 355 -8.28 46.96 22.93
N GLN A 356 -8.50 46.84 24.23
CA GLN A 356 -9.38 45.84 24.82
C GLN A 356 -10.83 46.21 24.46
N SER A 357 -11.48 45.38 23.65
CA SER A 357 -12.92 45.41 23.43
C SER A 357 -13.60 44.79 24.65
N GLY A 358 -14.43 45.57 25.33
CA GLY A 358 -15.19 45.15 26.51
C GLY A 358 -16.26 44.08 26.23
N PRO A 359 -16.85 43.51 27.29
CA PRO A 359 -17.68 42.33 27.23
C PRO A 359 -19.10 42.60 26.70
N LEU A 360 -19.61 41.65 25.90
CA LEU A 360 -20.99 41.59 25.42
C LEU A 360 -21.98 41.31 26.56
N PRO A 361 -23.20 41.89 26.56
CA PRO A 361 -24.16 41.72 27.63
C PRO A 361 -24.87 40.35 27.56
N ARG A 362 -25.03 39.76 28.75
CA ARG A 362 -25.80 38.54 29.05
C ARG A 362 -27.28 38.72 28.70
N ARG A 363 -27.82 37.86 27.83
CA ARG A 363 -29.28 37.66 27.71
C ARG A 363 -29.74 36.59 28.69
N ARG A 364 -30.75 36.93 29.49
CA ARG A 364 -31.47 36.06 30.44
C ARG A 364 -32.29 34.98 29.68
N PRO A 365 -32.55 33.82 30.30
CA PRO A 365 -33.45 32.80 29.76
C PRO A 365 -34.91 33.18 30.02
N ALA A 366 -35.77 33.04 29.01
CA ALA A 366 -37.22 33.07 29.17
C ALA A 366 -37.72 31.65 29.49
N GLY A 367 -38.44 31.52 30.60
CA GLY A 367 -39.20 30.34 30.99
C GLY A 367 -40.52 30.18 30.22
N PRO A 368 -41.32 29.16 30.56
CA PRO A 368 -42.12 28.39 29.59
C PRO A 368 -43.58 28.85 29.48
N HIS A 369 -44.17 28.71 28.29
CA HIS A 369 -45.63 28.72 28.13
C HIS A 369 -46.11 27.58 27.21
N HIS A 370 -46.82 26.65 27.86
CA HIS A 370 -48.09 26.01 27.50
C HIS A 370 -48.34 25.37 26.13
N ARG A 371 -48.76 24.09 26.22
CA ARG A 371 -49.43 23.22 25.22
C ARG A 371 -50.74 23.84 24.67
N PRO A 372 -51.19 23.40 23.48
CA PRO A 372 -52.12 22.26 23.33
C PRO A 372 -51.59 21.26 22.28
N GLY A 373 -51.95 19.98 22.15
CA GLY A 373 -53.14 19.20 22.52
C GLY A 373 -53.54 18.37 21.28
N LEU A 374 -53.37 17.03 21.35
CA LEU A 374 -53.93 15.99 20.45
C LEU A 374 -53.40 16.00 18.99
N ASN A 375 -53.06 14.90 18.31
CA ASN A 375 -53.76 13.63 18.22
C ASN A 375 -52.78 12.52 17.72
N ARG A 376 -52.92 11.29 18.25
CA ARG A 376 -52.26 10.08 17.73
C ARG A 376 -53.11 9.48 16.60
N PRO A 377 -52.52 8.62 15.76
CA PRO A 377 -53.05 7.27 15.68
C PRO A 377 -51.96 6.20 15.91
N ARG A 378 -52.39 5.16 16.61
CA ARG A 378 -51.73 3.87 16.73
C ARG A 378 -51.96 3.08 15.44
N LEU A 379 -50.96 2.32 15.00
CA LEU A 379 -51.20 1.00 14.39
C LEU A 379 -50.08 0.05 14.82
N ASN A 380 -50.51 -1.04 15.46
CA ASN A 380 -49.74 -2.23 15.81
C ASN A 380 -49.54 -3.10 14.56
N GLY A 381 -48.49 -3.93 14.57
CA GLY A 381 -48.42 -5.11 13.69
C GLY A 381 -47.06 -5.80 13.74
N ARG A 382 -47.00 -6.93 14.44
CA ARG A 382 -45.88 -7.88 14.46
C ARG A 382 -45.72 -8.55 13.09
N PHE A 383 -44.48 -8.75 12.64
CA PHE A 383 -43.86 -10.03 12.28
C PHE A 383 -42.34 -9.87 12.29
#